data_AF-A0AA86RYS2-F1
#
_entry.id   AF-A0AA86RYS2-F1
#
_cell.length_a   1.000
_cell.length_b   1.000
_cell.length_c   1.000
_cell.angle_alpha   90.00
_cell.angle_beta   90.00
_cell.angle_gamma   90.00
#
_symmetry.space_group_name_H-M   'P 1'
#
loop_
_entity.id
_entity.type
_entity.pdbx_description
1 polymer ?
#
loop_
_entity_poly.entity_id
_entity_poly.type
_entity_poly.pdbx_seq_one_letter_code
_entity_poly.pdbx_strand_id
1 'polypeptide(L)'
;MMFGCCMGGDMSSLLGKAQKMQEQMQPQVDAIMPQVNEIYLKQFRQVDTDHDGFLSVSEVPLTIPSVCVTQRSARILLKLFSDEDRYDEKAYLQFVHCFLSANSLYDRIAKDYIERTNTHKMVQIGQYQKMEHTVNPYTLERCLVINQMQIQPDLFSHAIRQIDPNLTGLCFDEFFTLFGMIMLCMKRKNVQNSLQLQYEDQVVQEVFALL
;
A
#
# COMPACT_ATOMS: atom_id res chain seq x y z
N MET A 1 -29.66 -41.78 2.01
CA MET A 1 -29.04 -40.47 2.34
C MET A 1 -28.32 -39.99 1.09
N MET A 2 -28.90 -39.02 0.37
CA MET A 2 -28.26 -38.41 -0.81
C MET A 2 -27.63 -37.09 -0.37
N PHE A 3 -26.31 -36.98 -0.47
CA PHE A 3 -25.61 -35.71 -0.31
C PHE A 3 -25.65 -34.96 -1.64
N GLY A 4 -26.16 -33.73 -1.59
CA GLY A 4 -26.41 -32.87 -2.74
C GLY A 4 -25.12 -32.37 -3.40
N CYS A 5 -25.16 -32.33 -4.73
CA CYS A 5 -24.16 -31.76 -5.60
C CYS A 5 -23.91 -30.28 -5.27
N CYS A 6 -22.68 -29.93 -4.88
CA CYS A 6 -22.23 -28.55 -4.91
C CYS A 6 -22.09 -28.12 -6.37
N MET A 7 -22.85 -27.09 -6.75
CA MET A 7 -22.78 -26.40 -8.04
C MET A 7 -21.36 -25.84 -8.25
N GLY A 8 -20.57 -26.51 -9.09
CA GLY A 8 -19.34 -25.96 -9.64
C GLY A 8 -19.67 -24.86 -10.64
N GLY A 9 -20.00 -23.67 -10.13
CA GLY A 9 -20.11 -22.48 -10.96
C GLY A 9 -18.77 -22.21 -11.64
N ASP A 10 -18.77 -22.14 -12.96
CA ASP A 10 -17.58 -21.99 -13.78
C ASP A 10 -16.87 -20.65 -13.49
N MET A 11 -15.85 -20.68 -12.62
CA MET A 11 -15.07 -19.49 -12.24
C MET A 11 -14.41 -18.80 -13.43
N SER A 12 -14.15 -19.54 -14.53
CA SER A 12 -13.60 -18.96 -15.76
C SER A 12 -14.54 -17.92 -16.38
N SER A 13 -15.86 -18.11 -16.24
CA SER A 13 -16.89 -17.20 -16.72
C SER A 13 -16.92 -15.88 -15.95
N LEU A 14 -16.64 -15.92 -14.63
CA LEU A 14 -16.60 -14.71 -13.79
C LEU A 14 -15.33 -13.88 -14.04
N LEU A 15 -14.18 -14.54 -14.17
CA LEU A 15 -12.91 -13.89 -14.53
C LEU A 15 -13.02 -13.18 -15.88
N GLY A 16 -13.57 -13.85 -16.89
CA GLY A 16 -13.77 -13.25 -18.21
C GLY A 16 -14.73 -12.05 -18.21
N LYS A 17 -15.77 -12.07 -17.36
CA LYS A 17 -16.68 -10.92 -17.17
C LYS A 17 -15.98 -9.75 -16.49
N ALA A 18 -15.19 -10.01 -15.44
CA ALA A 18 -14.44 -8.97 -14.74
C ALA A 18 -13.42 -8.29 -15.67
N GLN A 19 -12.70 -9.07 -16.48
CA GLN A 19 -11.73 -8.56 -17.45
C GLN A 19 -12.40 -7.67 -18.51
N LYS A 20 -13.53 -8.12 -19.08
CA LYS A 20 -14.29 -7.29 -20.05
C LYS A 20 -14.82 -6.00 -19.42
N MET A 21 -15.25 -6.05 -18.16
CA MET A 21 -15.72 -4.87 -17.45
C MET A 21 -14.57 -3.89 -17.18
N GLN A 22 -13.38 -4.40 -16.84
CA GLN A 22 -12.17 -3.60 -16.70
C GLN A 22 -11.77 -2.92 -18.03
N GLU A 23 -11.77 -3.66 -19.14
CA GLU A 23 -11.50 -3.12 -20.48
C GLU A 23 -12.50 -2.02 -20.88
N GLN A 24 -13.77 -2.16 -20.50
CA GLN A 24 -14.80 -1.15 -20.77
C GLN A 24 -14.65 0.12 -19.93
N MET A 25 -14.12 0.00 -18.71
CA MET A 25 -13.89 1.16 -17.84
C MET A 25 -12.59 1.89 -18.14
N GLN A 26 -11.62 1.23 -18.79
CA GLN A 26 -10.30 1.80 -19.06
C GLN A 26 -10.34 3.16 -19.77
N PRO A 27 -11.16 3.39 -20.82
CA PRO A 27 -11.21 4.69 -21.50
C PRO A 27 -11.70 5.84 -20.59
N GLN A 28 -12.57 5.53 -19.63
CA GLN A 28 -13.07 6.53 -18.67
C GLN A 28 -11.98 6.89 -17.66
N VAL A 29 -11.24 5.89 -17.18
CA VAL A 29 -10.08 6.10 -16.30
C VAL A 29 -9.04 6.97 -17.01
N ASP A 30 -8.70 6.64 -18.26
CA ASP A 30 -7.72 7.37 -19.05
C ASP A 30 -8.13 8.83 -19.31
N ALA A 31 -9.44 9.10 -19.46
CA ALA A 31 -9.97 10.45 -19.64
C ALA A 31 -9.93 11.30 -18.36
N ILE A 32 -10.09 10.67 -17.19
CA ILE A 32 -10.15 11.36 -15.89
C ILE A 32 -8.74 11.54 -15.30
N MET A 33 -7.82 10.61 -15.56
CA MET A 33 -6.50 10.57 -14.94
C MET A 33 -5.69 11.88 -15.08
N PRO A 34 -5.68 12.58 -16.22
CA PRO A 34 -4.96 13.85 -16.34
C PRO A 34 -5.51 14.95 -15.40
N GLN A 35 -6.83 14.98 -15.20
CA GLN A 35 -7.47 15.96 -14.32
C GLN A 35 -7.13 15.67 -12.85
N VAL A 36 -7.14 14.38 -12.48
CA VAL A 36 -6.73 13.93 -11.15
C VAL A 36 -5.26 14.26 -10.90
N ASN A 37 -4.38 13.97 -11.86
CA ASN A 37 -2.96 14.31 -11.75
C ASN A 37 -2.75 15.81 -11.54
N GLU A 38 -3.47 16.67 -12.28
CA GLU A 38 -3.36 18.13 -12.14
C GLU A 38 -3.77 18.62 -10.74
N ILE A 39 -4.78 18.01 -10.11
CA ILE A 39 -5.17 18.34 -8.73
C ILE A 39 -4.01 18.05 -7.78
N TYR A 40 -3.39 16.88 -7.91
CA TYR A 40 -2.28 16.49 -7.04
C TYR A 40 -1.01 17.29 -7.32
N LEU A 41 -0.71 17.62 -8.57
CA LEU A 41 0.43 18.49 -8.91
C LEU A 41 0.28 19.90 -8.36
N LYS A 42 -0.94 20.45 -8.31
CA LYS A 42 -1.19 21.72 -7.62
C LYS A 42 -0.86 21.60 -6.13
N GLN A 43 -1.23 20.49 -5.51
CA GLN A 43 -0.91 20.24 -4.10
C GLN A 43 0.60 20.06 -3.89
N PHE A 44 1.29 19.36 -4.78
CA PHE A 44 2.76 19.25 -4.78
C PHE A 44 3.40 20.63 -4.72
N ARG A 45 3.04 21.52 -5.65
CA ARG A 45 3.61 22.88 -5.73
C ARG A 45 3.26 23.79 -4.55
N GLN A 46 2.17 23.50 -3.84
CA GLN A 46 1.82 24.21 -2.62
C GLN A 46 2.65 23.76 -1.41
N VAL A 47 3.09 22.51 -1.41
CA VAL A 47 3.85 21.91 -0.31
C VAL A 47 5.36 22.05 -0.53
N ASP A 48 5.82 22.08 -1.79
CA ASP A 48 7.19 22.43 -2.19
C ASP A 48 7.48 23.89 -1.79
N THR A 49 7.98 24.05 -0.56
CA THR A 49 8.06 25.35 0.12
C THR A 49 9.27 26.17 -0.29
N ASP A 50 10.35 25.52 -0.73
CA ASP A 50 11.55 26.17 -1.24
C ASP A 50 11.56 26.28 -2.78
N HIS A 51 10.55 25.70 -3.45
CA HIS A 51 10.33 25.75 -4.89
C HIS A 51 11.50 25.14 -5.68
N ASP A 52 12.17 24.13 -5.10
CA ASP A 52 13.26 23.43 -5.75
C ASP A 52 12.78 22.36 -6.77
N GLY A 53 11.45 22.13 -6.82
CA GLY A 53 10.82 21.14 -7.68
C GLY A 53 10.82 19.73 -7.08
N PHE A 54 11.15 19.60 -5.80
CA PHE A 54 11.18 18.34 -5.08
C PHE A 54 10.43 18.42 -3.74
N LEU A 55 10.03 17.27 -3.21
CA LEU A 55 9.53 17.15 -1.84
C LEU A 55 10.48 16.33 -0.98
N SER A 56 10.86 16.91 0.15
CA SER A 56 11.60 16.24 1.22
C SER A 56 10.72 15.24 2.00
N VAL A 57 11.37 14.34 2.76
CA VAL A 57 10.69 13.43 3.71
C VAL A 57 9.75 14.18 4.65
N SER A 58 10.12 15.39 5.08
CA SER A 58 9.34 16.24 5.98
C SER A 58 8.10 16.86 5.32
N GLU A 59 8.13 17.06 4.01
CA GLU A 59 7.05 17.70 3.25
C GLU A 59 6.00 16.69 2.79
N VAL A 60 6.38 15.44 2.54
CA VAL A 60 5.48 14.38 2.07
C VAL A 60 4.26 14.16 2.98
N PRO A 61 4.36 14.14 4.32
CA PRO A 61 3.18 14.08 5.18
C PRO A 61 2.16 15.20 4.97
N LEU A 62 2.58 16.35 4.42
CA LEU A 62 1.72 17.52 4.19
C LEU A 62 0.92 17.41 2.88
N THR A 63 1.30 16.50 1.97
CA THR A 63 0.66 16.37 0.66
C THR A 63 -0.64 15.55 0.68
N ILE A 64 -0.95 14.80 1.73
CA ILE A 64 -2.23 14.06 1.82
C ILE A 64 -2.79 14.24 3.24
N PRO A 65 -3.32 15.44 3.58
CA PRO A 65 -3.69 15.78 4.96
C PRO A 65 -4.84 14.94 5.51
N SER A 66 -5.65 14.32 4.64
CA SER A 66 -6.72 13.42 5.05
C SER A 66 -6.22 12.11 5.64
N VAL A 67 -4.94 11.78 5.44
CA VAL A 67 -4.37 10.49 5.80
C VAL A 67 -3.09 10.69 6.60
N CYS A 68 -2.97 9.92 7.66
CA CYS A 68 -1.88 10.05 8.62
C CYS A 68 -0.63 9.35 8.10
N VAL A 69 -0.05 9.85 7.01
CA VAL A 69 1.24 9.37 6.53
C VAL A 69 2.30 9.87 7.50
N THR A 70 2.86 8.96 8.29
CA THR A 70 3.97 9.30 9.19
C THR A 70 5.26 9.53 8.41
N GLN A 71 6.25 10.19 9.02
CA GLN A 71 7.59 10.31 8.42
C GLN A 71 8.21 8.94 8.12
N ARG A 72 7.89 7.92 8.94
CA ARG A 72 8.33 6.54 8.71
C ARG A 72 7.77 6.00 7.39
N SER A 73 6.46 6.09 7.19
CA SER A 73 5.81 5.74 5.93
C SER A 73 6.39 6.52 4.75
N ALA A 74 6.57 7.84 4.89
CA ALA A 74 7.14 8.69 3.85
C ALA A 74 8.54 8.23 3.39
N ARG A 75 9.42 7.82 4.31
CA ARG A 75 10.77 7.32 3.96
C ARG A 75 10.74 6.03 3.12
N ILE A 76 9.89 5.08 3.51
CA ILE A 76 9.76 3.80 2.80
C ILE A 76 9.25 4.04 1.39
N LEU A 77 8.29 4.94 1.25
CA LEU A 77 7.71 5.30 -0.04
C LEU A 77 8.70 6.08 -0.89
N LEU A 78 9.54 6.94 -0.29
CA LEU A 78 10.59 7.64 -1.01
C LEU A 78 11.48 6.63 -1.72
N LYS A 79 11.97 5.63 -0.99
CA LYS A 79 12.78 4.54 -1.55
C LYS A 79 12.04 3.68 -2.57
N LEU A 80 10.71 3.65 -2.54
CA LEU A 80 9.93 2.90 -3.52
C LEU A 80 9.89 3.60 -4.89
N PHE A 81 9.75 4.93 -4.93
CA PHE A 81 9.53 5.68 -6.18
C PHE A 81 10.71 6.55 -6.61
N SER A 82 11.65 6.82 -5.70
CA SER A 82 12.86 7.61 -5.95
C SER A 82 14.08 6.88 -5.40
N ASP A 83 15.18 6.91 -6.15
CA ASP A 83 16.47 6.46 -5.64
C ASP A 83 17.14 7.58 -4.82
N GLU A 84 16.69 8.82 -5.02
CA GLU A 84 17.10 10.01 -4.26
C GLU A 84 16.23 10.17 -3.00
N ASP A 85 16.73 10.86 -1.98
CA ASP A 85 16.00 11.11 -0.73
C ASP A 85 14.92 12.21 -0.86
N ARG A 86 14.43 12.45 -2.08
CA ARG A 86 13.40 13.44 -2.44
C ARG A 86 12.50 12.96 -3.57
N TYR A 87 11.28 13.50 -3.66
CA TYR A 87 10.33 13.23 -4.75
C TYR A 87 10.32 14.36 -5.78
N ASP A 88 10.54 14.06 -7.05
CA ASP A 88 10.12 14.97 -8.12
C ASP A 88 8.60 14.86 -8.39
N GLU A 89 8.05 15.71 -9.27
CA GLU A 89 6.62 15.67 -9.64
C GLU A 89 6.16 14.27 -10.11
N LYS A 90 7.03 13.54 -10.82
CA LYS A 90 6.70 12.22 -11.40
C LYS A 90 6.62 11.15 -10.32
N ALA A 91 7.63 11.05 -9.47
CA ALA A 91 7.70 10.13 -8.36
C ALA A 91 6.59 10.41 -7.35
N TYR A 92 6.25 11.69 -7.13
CA TYR A 92 5.10 12.08 -6.34
C TYR A 92 3.77 11.57 -6.91
N LEU A 93 3.53 11.72 -8.22
CA LEU A 93 2.32 11.17 -8.84
C LEU A 93 2.25 9.65 -8.73
N GLN A 94 3.37 8.95 -8.92
CA GLN A 94 3.43 7.50 -8.71
C GLN A 94 3.09 7.12 -7.27
N PHE A 95 3.60 7.88 -6.30
CA PHE A 95 3.23 7.74 -4.89
C PHE A 95 1.72 7.91 -4.69
N VAL A 96 1.11 8.97 -5.22
CA VAL A 96 -0.34 9.21 -5.08
C VAL A 96 -1.16 8.07 -5.68
N HIS A 97 -0.79 7.56 -6.86
CA HIS A 97 -1.49 6.42 -7.48
C HIS A 97 -1.38 5.15 -6.64
N CYS A 98 -0.20 4.88 -6.11
CA CYS A 98 0.01 3.76 -5.20
C CYS A 98 -0.78 3.92 -3.90
N PHE A 99 -0.76 5.13 -3.35
CA PHE A 99 -1.50 5.51 -2.14
C PHE A 99 -3.00 5.26 -2.30
N LEU A 100 -3.62 5.79 -3.37
CA LEU A 100 -5.04 5.62 -3.64
C LEU A 100 -5.42 4.15 -3.82
N SER A 101 -4.55 3.38 -4.48
CA SER A 101 -4.73 1.94 -4.67
C SER A 101 -4.67 1.19 -3.33
N ALA A 102 -3.69 1.54 -2.49
CA ALA A 102 -3.54 0.94 -1.17
C ALA A 102 -4.70 1.33 -0.23
N ASN A 103 -5.17 2.58 -0.27
CA ASN A 103 -6.33 3.03 0.48
C ASN A 103 -7.60 2.27 0.09
N SER A 104 -7.84 2.11 -1.21
CA SER A 104 -8.96 1.30 -1.71
C SER A 104 -8.86 -0.17 -1.27
N LEU A 105 -7.65 -0.75 -1.30
CA LEU A 105 -7.43 -2.10 -0.79
C LEU A 105 -7.69 -2.18 0.71
N TYR A 106 -7.18 -1.23 1.49
CA TYR A 106 -7.40 -1.14 2.92
C TYR A 106 -8.89 -1.06 3.25
N ASP A 107 -9.63 -0.16 2.60
CA ASP A 107 -11.06 0.01 2.84
C ASP A 107 -11.86 -1.26 2.58
N ARG A 108 -11.50 -2.04 1.54
CA ARG A 108 -12.12 -3.34 1.27
C ARG A 108 -11.83 -4.34 2.39
N ILE A 109 -10.57 -4.47 2.79
CA ILE A 109 -10.16 -5.40 3.84
C ILE A 109 -10.75 -5.00 5.20
N ALA A 110 -10.71 -3.71 5.51
CA ALA A 110 -11.23 -3.15 6.73
C ALA A 110 -12.74 -3.39 6.82
N LYS A 111 -13.52 -3.13 5.76
CA LYS A 111 -14.97 -3.42 5.76
C LYS A 111 -15.27 -4.89 6.07
N ASP A 112 -14.61 -5.81 5.36
CA ASP A 112 -14.79 -7.25 5.57
C ASP A 112 -14.43 -7.68 7.01
N TYR A 113 -13.47 -7.00 7.63
CA TYR A 113 -13.00 -7.31 8.97
C TYR A 113 -13.83 -6.63 10.08
N ILE A 114 -14.26 -5.39 9.87
CA ILE A 114 -15.09 -4.60 10.79
C ILE A 114 -16.43 -5.30 10.99
N GLU A 115 -17.06 -5.77 9.91
CA GLU A 115 -18.32 -6.53 9.97
C GLU A 115 -18.22 -7.76 10.87
N ARG A 116 -17.01 -8.28 11.11
CA ARG A 116 -16.78 -9.50 11.89
C ARG A 116 -16.29 -9.26 13.32
N THR A 117 -15.58 -8.16 13.57
CA THR A 117 -14.79 -8.01 14.82
C THR A 117 -14.99 -6.68 15.55
N ASN A 118 -15.45 -5.63 14.87
CA ASN A 118 -15.64 -4.29 15.44
C ASN A 118 -14.43 -3.76 16.25
N THR A 119 -13.19 -4.07 15.84
CA THR A 119 -11.97 -3.58 16.51
C THR A 119 -11.57 -2.21 15.98
N HIS A 120 -11.19 -1.32 16.90
CA HIS A 120 -10.72 0.03 16.60
C HIS A 120 -9.48 0.32 17.45
N LYS A 121 -8.59 1.18 16.93
CA LYS A 121 -7.38 1.65 17.60
C LYS A 121 -7.37 3.17 17.63
N MET A 122 -6.98 3.74 18.76
CA MET A 122 -6.76 5.17 18.85
C MET A 122 -5.43 5.51 18.19
N VAL A 123 -5.45 6.36 17.17
CA VAL A 123 -4.25 6.83 16.47
C VAL A 123 -4.05 8.31 16.80
N GLN A 124 -2.83 8.66 17.18
CA GLN A 124 -2.46 10.05 17.44
C GLN A 124 -1.88 10.69 16.17
N ILE A 125 -2.40 11.86 15.82
CA ILE A 125 -2.09 12.60 14.59
C ILE A 125 -1.71 14.02 15.00
N GLY A 126 -0.43 14.22 15.29
CA GLY A 126 0.04 15.46 15.93
C GLY A 126 -0.62 15.65 17.29
N GLN A 127 -1.45 16.70 17.42
CA GLN A 127 -2.21 17.00 18.64
C GLN A 127 -3.60 16.34 18.70
N TYR A 128 -4.04 15.70 17.61
CA TYR A 128 -5.37 15.09 17.52
C TYR A 128 -5.31 13.60 17.80
N GLN A 129 -6.42 13.04 18.29
CA GLN A 129 -6.63 11.61 18.41
C GLN A 129 -7.84 11.21 17.58
N LYS A 130 -7.71 10.11 16.81
CA LYS A 130 -8.76 9.60 15.93
C LYS A 130 -8.91 8.10 16.15
N MET A 131 -10.16 7.63 16.24
CA MET A 131 -10.45 6.21 16.13
C MET A 131 -10.25 5.77 14.69
N GLU A 132 -9.34 4.84 14.49
CA GLU A 132 -9.19 4.17 13.20
C GLU A 132 -9.58 2.71 13.33
N HIS A 133 -10.24 2.21 12.30
CA HIS A 133 -10.40 0.79 12.13
C HIS A 133 -9.03 0.14 12.00
N THR A 134 -8.91 -1.09 12.47
CA THR A 134 -7.69 -1.88 12.31
C THR A 134 -7.93 -3.08 11.43
N VAL A 135 -6.93 -3.45 10.65
CA VAL A 135 -6.91 -4.68 9.85
C VAL A 135 -6.11 -5.74 10.57
N ASN A 136 -6.66 -6.96 10.66
CA ASN A 136 -5.90 -8.10 11.15
C ASN A 136 -4.77 -8.45 10.17
N PRO A 137 -3.51 -8.57 10.63
CA PRO A 137 -2.38 -8.86 9.76
C PRO A 137 -2.52 -10.15 8.95
N TYR A 138 -3.20 -11.18 9.47
CA TYR A 138 -3.45 -12.44 8.75
C TYR A 138 -4.51 -12.29 7.63
N THR A 139 -5.46 -11.37 7.80
CA THR A 139 -6.41 -11.03 6.73
C THR A 139 -5.66 -10.34 5.59
N LEU A 140 -4.72 -9.45 5.92
CA LEU A 140 -3.85 -8.83 4.93
C LEU A 140 -3.03 -9.87 4.16
N GLU A 141 -2.40 -10.83 4.83
CA GLU A 141 -1.65 -11.91 4.18
C GLU A 141 -2.48 -12.61 3.09
N ARG A 142 -3.71 -13.00 3.43
CA ARG A 142 -4.64 -13.65 2.50
C ARG A 142 -4.99 -12.74 1.34
N CYS A 143 -5.22 -11.46 1.59
CA CYS A 143 -5.49 -10.50 0.53
C CYS A 143 -4.30 -10.34 -0.41
N LEU A 144 -3.07 -10.33 0.09
CA LEU A 144 -1.87 -10.28 -0.74
C LEU A 144 -1.77 -11.52 -1.64
N VAL A 145 -2.02 -12.71 -1.09
CA VAL A 145 -2.07 -13.98 -1.86
C VAL A 145 -3.15 -13.95 -2.95
N ILE A 146 -4.36 -13.48 -2.63
CA ILE A 146 -5.46 -13.36 -3.59
C ILE A 146 -5.10 -12.40 -4.73
N ASN A 147 -4.35 -11.33 -4.43
CA ASN A 147 -3.83 -10.39 -5.41
C ASN A 147 -2.50 -10.85 -6.05
N GLN A 148 -2.17 -12.14 -5.93
CA GLN A 148 -0.99 -12.78 -6.54
C GLN A 148 0.35 -12.19 -6.08
N MET A 149 0.37 -11.50 -4.94
CA MET A 149 1.59 -11.03 -4.29
C MET A 149 2.13 -12.15 -3.40
N GLN A 150 3.13 -12.89 -3.90
CA GLN A 150 3.78 -13.95 -3.12
C GLN A 150 4.84 -13.35 -2.20
N ILE A 151 4.67 -13.55 -0.90
CA ILE A 151 5.61 -13.14 0.15
C ILE A 151 5.92 -14.38 0.98
N GLN A 152 7.19 -14.58 1.33
CA GLN A 152 7.55 -15.65 2.24
C GLN A 152 6.88 -15.41 3.61
N PRO A 153 6.18 -16.39 4.20
CA PRO A 153 5.46 -16.22 5.46
C PRO A 153 6.33 -15.72 6.61
N ASP A 154 7.59 -16.15 6.67
CA ASP A 154 8.55 -15.72 7.70
C ASP A 154 8.89 -14.23 7.58
N LEU A 155 9.08 -13.75 6.34
CA LEU A 155 9.32 -12.34 6.06
C LEU A 155 8.12 -11.47 6.44
N PHE A 156 6.91 -11.93 6.08
CA PHE A 156 5.67 -11.23 6.42
C PHE A 156 5.47 -11.16 7.95
N SER A 157 5.67 -12.28 8.64
CA SER A 157 5.58 -12.37 10.10
C SER A 157 6.61 -11.47 10.79
N HIS A 158 7.83 -11.41 10.27
CA HIS A 158 8.87 -10.51 10.79
C HIS A 158 8.50 -9.04 10.58
N ALA A 159 8.03 -8.67 9.38
CA ALA A 159 7.61 -7.31 9.05
C ALA A 159 6.49 -6.81 9.96
N ILE A 160 5.47 -7.64 10.18
CA ILE A 160 4.37 -7.30 11.07
C ILE A 160 4.88 -7.04 12.49
N ARG A 161 5.73 -7.91 13.04
CA ARG A 161 6.23 -7.74 14.42
C ARG A 161 7.04 -6.47 14.63
N GLN A 162 7.63 -5.92 13.57
CA GLN A 162 8.38 -4.66 13.62
C GLN A 162 7.46 -3.42 13.52
N ILE A 163 6.24 -3.60 13.03
CA ILE A 163 5.25 -2.53 12.88
C ILE A 163 4.27 -2.55 14.06
N ASP A 164 3.72 -3.73 14.37
CA ASP A 164 2.80 -3.97 15.47
C ASP A 164 3.29 -5.19 16.30
N PRO A 165 4.21 -4.97 17.25
CA PRO A 165 4.78 -6.03 18.09
C PRO A 165 3.74 -6.83 18.87
N ASN A 166 2.59 -6.20 19.16
CA ASN A 166 1.52 -6.78 19.96
C ASN A 166 0.43 -7.46 19.12
N LEU A 167 0.51 -7.38 17.79
CA LEU A 167 -0.47 -7.96 16.86
C LEU A 167 -1.91 -7.53 17.16
N THR A 168 -2.08 -6.28 17.59
CA THR A 168 -3.37 -5.67 17.93
C THR A 168 -4.22 -5.33 16.71
N GLY A 169 -3.61 -5.32 15.52
CA GLY A 169 -4.23 -4.91 14.28
C GLY A 169 -3.55 -3.65 13.74
N LEU A 170 -3.46 -3.58 12.42
CA LEU A 170 -2.77 -2.52 11.70
C LEU A 170 -3.77 -1.38 11.44
N CYS A 171 -3.48 -0.16 11.92
CA CYS A 171 -4.14 1.02 11.40
C CYS A 171 -3.74 1.29 9.95
N PHE A 172 -4.30 2.33 9.32
CA PHE A 172 -3.99 2.60 7.92
C PHE A 172 -2.50 2.89 7.68
N ASP A 173 -1.87 3.70 8.52
CA ASP A 173 -0.44 4.03 8.39
C ASP A 173 0.45 2.79 8.54
N GLU A 174 0.15 1.93 9.51
CA GLU A 174 0.87 0.66 9.74
C GLU A 174 0.69 -0.31 8.57
N PHE A 175 -0.54 -0.43 8.05
CA PHE A 175 -0.83 -1.20 6.84
C PHE A 175 -0.05 -0.65 5.65
N PHE A 176 -0.04 0.67 5.48
CA PHE A 176 0.58 1.33 4.34
C PHE A 176 2.11 1.24 4.39
N THR A 177 2.69 1.35 5.59
CA THR A 177 4.10 1.05 5.87
C THR A 177 4.43 -0.38 5.44
N LEU A 178 3.68 -1.36 5.91
CA LEU A 178 3.90 -2.77 5.60
C LEU A 178 3.78 -3.04 4.09
N PHE A 179 2.74 -2.48 3.46
CA PHE A 179 2.52 -2.57 2.02
C PHE A 179 3.71 -1.97 1.24
N GLY A 180 4.18 -0.78 1.64
CA GLY A 180 5.35 -0.14 1.04
C GLY A 180 6.63 -0.99 1.15
N MET A 181 6.89 -1.58 2.32
CA MET A 181 8.04 -2.49 2.52
C MET A 181 7.97 -3.70 1.60
N ILE A 182 6.79 -4.32 1.48
CA ILE A 182 6.56 -5.49 0.62
C ILE A 182 6.83 -5.11 -0.83
N MET A 183 6.28 -3.99 -1.30
CA MET A 183 6.50 -3.49 -2.65
C MET A 183 7.97 -3.18 -2.91
N LEU A 184 8.69 -2.62 -1.94
CA LEU A 184 10.12 -2.33 -2.04
C LEU A 184 10.96 -3.61 -2.13
N CYS A 185 10.65 -4.61 -1.30
CA CYS A 185 11.25 -5.94 -1.39
C CYS A 185 11.00 -6.58 -2.76
N MET A 186 9.77 -6.50 -3.28
CA MET A 186 9.42 -7.04 -4.61
C MET A 186 10.15 -6.30 -5.75
N LYS A 187 10.20 -4.97 -5.71
CA LYS A 187 10.94 -4.14 -6.67
C LYS A 187 12.41 -4.56 -6.72
N ARG A 188 13.04 -4.71 -5.56
CA ARG A 188 14.46 -5.12 -5.45
C ARG A 188 14.68 -6.57 -5.90
N LYS A 189 13.79 -7.50 -5.57
CA LYS A 189 13.87 -8.90 -6.05
C LYS A 189 13.71 -8.99 -7.57
N ASN A 190 12.85 -8.20 -8.20
CA ASN A 190 12.72 -8.17 -9.66
C ASN A 190 13.99 -7.65 -10.34
N VAL A 191 14.66 -6.66 -9.75
CA VAL A 191 15.98 -6.20 -10.20
C VAL A 191 17.02 -7.33 -10.01
N GLN A 192 17.00 -8.03 -8.88
CA GLN A 192 18.00 -9.06 -8.55
C GLN A 192 17.78 -10.41 -9.27
N ASN A 193 16.57 -10.79 -9.65
CA ASN A 193 16.36 -12.00 -10.45
C ASN A 193 17.02 -11.89 -11.85
N SER A 194 17.34 -10.66 -12.30
CA SER A 194 18.19 -10.43 -13.47
C SER A 194 19.69 -10.63 -13.21
N LEU A 195 20.09 -10.68 -11.94
CA LEU A 195 21.46 -10.76 -11.40
C LEU A 195 21.53 -11.93 -10.39
N GLN A 196 21.57 -13.17 -10.89
CA GLN A 196 21.64 -14.40 -10.08
C GLN A 196 22.59 -14.26 -8.88
N LEU A 197 22.11 -14.15 -7.62
CA LEU A 197 22.89 -14.38 -6.39
C LEU A 197 22.05 -14.30 -5.09
N GLN A 198 22.60 -14.93 -4.04
CA GLN A 198 22.10 -15.21 -2.69
C GLN A 198 21.91 -13.97 -1.77
N TYR A 199 21.15 -12.96 -2.19
CA TYR A 199 21.03 -11.66 -1.49
C TYR A 199 19.70 -11.39 -0.78
N GLU A 200 18.84 -12.39 -0.59
CA GLU A 200 17.52 -12.17 0.02
C GLU A 200 17.62 -11.55 1.42
N ASP A 201 18.59 -11.97 2.24
CA ASP A 201 18.75 -11.46 3.61
C ASP A 201 19.22 -10.00 3.67
N GLN A 202 20.08 -9.56 2.75
CA GLN A 202 20.58 -8.17 2.76
C GLN A 202 19.49 -7.18 2.35
N VAL A 203 18.69 -7.51 1.33
CA VAL A 203 17.57 -6.65 0.91
C VAL A 203 16.55 -6.50 2.03
N VAL A 204 16.26 -7.60 2.72
CA VAL A 204 15.38 -7.59 3.88
C VAL A 204 15.98 -6.71 4.98
N GLN A 205 17.24 -6.90 5.36
CA GLN A 205 17.87 -6.07 6.39
C GLN A 205 17.85 -4.57 6.05
N GLU A 206 18.12 -4.19 4.80
CA GLU A 206 18.11 -2.80 4.36
C GLU A 206 16.69 -2.18 4.40
N VAL A 207 15.67 -2.93 3.98
CA VAL A 207 14.28 -2.45 4.03
C VAL A 207 13.80 -2.33 5.48
N PHE A 208 14.22 -3.25 6.35
CA PHE A 208 13.88 -3.22 7.76
C PHE A 208 14.66 -2.15 8.54
N ALA A 209 15.85 -1.75 8.09
CA ALA A 209 16.58 -0.62 8.65
C ALA A 209 15.87 0.74 8.43
N LEU A 210 14.83 0.78 7.60
CA LEU A 210 13.98 1.97 7.39
C LEU A 210 12.90 2.14 8.48
N LEU A 211 12.70 1.14 9.34
CA LEU A 211 11.72 1.12 10.43
C LEU A 211 12.27 1.71 11.73
#